data_AF-A0A6P6Q8Z2-F1
#
_entry.id   AF-A0A6P6Q8Z2-F1
#
_cell.length_a   1.000
_cell.length_b   1.000
_cell.length_c   1.000
_cell.angle_alpha   90.00
_cell.angle_beta   90.00
_cell.angle_gamma   90.00
#
_symmetry.space_group_name_H-M   'P 1'
#
loop_
_entity.id
_entity.type
_entity.pdbx_description
1 polymer ?
#
loop_
_entity_poly.entity_id
_entity_poly.type
_entity_poly.pdbx_seq_one_letter_code
_entity_poly.pdbx_strand_id
1 'polypeptide(L)'
;MAQMILISGFDPEDLAVDVGYWFKGSTNRKGYLAGEKLNIGFTTRATLNRLLEAGDITPQEVHLFQQAAFLVRAVEYWIKKLSLKEALLKHAQFLDVQQRTECGVEDALYFVDRFQELLPFSGPEEQDKDKFLEFQLMDIPMPQDPTTFNVEEFWGSMSSIKCKVSGLSRFGRLSKIASLVLVLPHSNADAERVFSMVGLNKNKTRNSLALDGTLSPIMTVKMAGMEPQCFKWEPPTPVLKASKPATNTYNKQH
;
A
#
# COMPACT_ATOMS: atom_id res chain seq x y z
N MET A 1 -11.92 -20.79 -18.23
CA MET A 1 -12.95 -20.29 -17.29
C MET A 1 -14.34 -20.26 -17.90
N ALA A 2 -14.58 -19.55 -19.02
CA ALA A 2 -15.90 -19.48 -19.67
C ALA A 2 -16.46 -20.86 -20.07
N GLN A 3 -15.61 -21.76 -20.58
CA GLN A 3 -16.00 -23.14 -20.94
C GLN A 3 -16.36 -24.02 -19.72
N MET A 4 -15.68 -23.84 -18.59
CA MET A 4 -15.94 -24.60 -17.35
C MET A 4 -17.25 -24.16 -16.67
N ILE A 5 -17.56 -22.87 -16.70
CA ILE A 5 -18.80 -22.31 -16.15
C ILE A 5 -20.01 -22.81 -16.97
N LEU A 6 -19.87 -22.88 -18.30
CA LEU A 6 -20.90 -23.38 -19.21
C LEU A 6 -21.19 -24.88 -19.06
N ILE A 7 -20.18 -25.69 -18.70
CA ILE A 7 -20.31 -27.15 -18.58
C ILE A 7 -20.81 -27.58 -17.18
N SER A 8 -20.57 -26.78 -16.14
CA SER A 8 -20.77 -27.20 -14.75
C SER A 8 -22.06 -26.73 -14.09
N GLY A 9 -22.75 -25.73 -14.66
CA GLY A 9 -24.04 -25.24 -14.13
C GLY A 9 -23.96 -24.61 -12.73
N PHE A 10 -22.78 -24.16 -12.28
CA PHE A 10 -22.63 -23.51 -10.98
C PHE A 10 -23.30 -22.13 -10.93
N ASP A 11 -24.12 -21.91 -9.90
CA ASP A 11 -24.55 -20.58 -9.48
C ASP A 11 -23.37 -19.86 -8.80
N PRO A 12 -23.02 -18.62 -9.19
CA PRO A 12 -22.03 -17.79 -8.48
C PRO A 12 -22.26 -17.67 -6.97
N GLU A 13 -23.51 -17.75 -6.51
CA GLU A 13 -23.86 -17.68 -5.07
C GLU A 13 -23.48 -18.96 -4.30
N ASP A 14 -23.51 -20.14 -4.93
CA ASP A 14 -23.07 -21.40 -4.31
C ASP A 14 -21.56 -21.44 -4.06
N LEU A 15 -20.80 -20.61 -4.79
CA LEU A 15 -19.37 -20.41 -4.56
C LEU A 15 -19.10 -19.60 -3.26
N ALA A 16 -20.09 -18.88 -2.74
CA ALA A 16 -19.91 -17.78 -1.78
C ALA A 16 -19.90 -18.17 -0.30
N VAL A 17 -20.28 -19.40 0.07
CA VAL A 17 -20.64 -19.65 1.48
C VAL A 17 -19.45 -19.91 2.42
N ASP A 18 -18.27 -20.37 2.00
CA ASP A 18 -17.27 -20.86 3.00
C ASP A 18 -15.78 -20.51 2.79
N VAL A 19 -15.49 -19.31 2.26
CA VAL A 19 -14.10 -18.78 2.21
C VAL A 19 -13.82 -17.75 3.32
N GLY A 20 -14.77 -17.52 4.23
CA GLY A 20 -14.63 -16.58 5.35
C GLY A 20 -13.63 -17.01 6.44
N TYR A 21 -13.22 -18.28 6.47
CA TYR A 21 -12.41 -18.82 7.57
C TYR A 21 -10.89 -18.63 7.44
N TRP A 22 -10.40 -18.18 6.28
CA TRP A 22 -8.96 -18.18 6.00
C TRP A 22 -8.20 -16.98 6.56
N PHE A 23 -8.86 -15.82 6.71
CA PHE A 23 -8.19 -14.61 7.23
C PHE A 23 -8.01 -14.59 8.75
N LYS A 24 -8.62 -15.52 9.50
CA LYS A 24 -8.49 -15.56 10.97
C LYS A 24 -7.24 -16.32 11.47
N GLY A 25 -6.46 -16.96 10.60
CA GLY A 25 -5.36 -17.85 10.98
C GLY A 25 -4.00 -17.59 10.32
N SER A 26 -3.81 -16.48 9.61
CA SER A 26 -2.61 -16.24 8.78
C SER A 26 -1.51 -15.42 9.45
N THR A 27 -1.10 -15.79 10.67
CA THR A 27 0.07 -15.18 11.33
C THR A 27 1.19 -16.15 11.65
N ASN A 28 1.16 -17.40 11.18
CA ASN A 28 2.16 -18.38 11.60
C ASN A 28 2.58 -19.48 10.60
N ARG A 29 2.51 -19.29 9.27
CA ARG A 29 3.02 -20.32 8.34
C ARG A 29 3.85 -19.75 7.19
N LYS A 30 5.06 -20.30 7.05
CA LYS A 30 5.93 -20.22 5.88
C LYS A 30 5.16 -20.67 4.64
N GLY A 31 5.12 -19.83 3.61
CA GLY A 31 4.86 -20.22 2.22
C GLY A 31 3.43 -20.68 1.91
N TYR A 32 3.00 -20.39 0.70
CA TYR A 32 1.70 -20.70 0.10
C TYR A 32 1.15 -22.10 0.48
N LEU A 33 -0.13 -22.16 0.82
CA LEU A 33 -0.82 -23.44 1.06
C LEU A 33 -1.07 -24.14 -0.28
N ALA A 34 -0.78 -25.44 -0.35
CA ALA A 34 -1.05 -26.27 -1.53
C ALA A 34 -2.52 -26.18 -1.95
N GLY A 35 -2.81 -26.23 -3.25
CA GLY A 35 -4.16 -26.00 -3.79
C GLY A 35 -5.24 -26.92 -3.19
N GLU A 36 -4.87 -28.15 -2.86
CA GLU A 36 -5.73 -29.14 -2.18
C GLU A 36 -6.22 -28.69 -0.79
N LYS A 37 -5.47 -27.78 -0.16
CA LYS A 37 -5.77 -27.19 1.15
C LYS A 37 -6.56 -25.88 1.04
N LEU A 38 -6.83 -25.38 -0.18
CA LEU A 38 -7.77 -24.28 -0.39
C LEU A 38 -9.19 -24.76 -0.09
N ASN A 39 -9.89 -24.01 0.75
CA ASN A 39 -11.29 -24.28 1.02
C ASN A 39 -12.12 -23.75 -0.17
N ILE A 40 -12.52 -24.64 -1.06
CA ILE A 40 -13.33 -24.32 -2.26
C ILE A 40 -14.79 -24.76 -2.10
N GLY A 41 -15.22 -25.12 -0.88
CA GLY A 41 -16.57 -25.62 -0.60
C GLY A 41 -16.74 -27.12 -0.91
N PHE A 42 -17.65 -27.76 -0.17
CA PHE A 42 -17.91 -29.20 -0.30
C PHE A 42 -18.47 -29.57 -1.68
N THR A 43 -19.46 -28.82 -2.17
CA THR A 43 -20.14 -29.07 -3.45
C THR A 43 -19.20 -28.94 -4.64
N THR A 44 -18.40 -27.87 -4.68
CA THR A 44 -17.40 -27.66 -5.74
C THR A 44 -16.32 -28.73 -5.70
N ARG A 45 -15.84 -29.10 -4.51
CA ARG A 45 -14.86 -30.18 -4.36
C ARG A 45 -15.40 -31.54 -4.80
N ALA A 46 -16.63 -31.89 -4.41
CA ALA A 46 -17.28 -33.12 -4.83
C ALA A 46 -17.47 -33.17 -6.35
N THR A 47 -17.80 -32.04 -6.98
CA THR A 47 -17.98 -31.95 -8.42
C THR A 47 -16.66 -32.07 -9.18
N LEU A 48 -15.59 -31.39 -8.72
CA LEU A 48 -14.26 -31.52 -9.31
C LEU A 48 -13.75 -32.95 -9.21
N ASN A 49 -13.96 -33.62 -8.06
CA ASN A 49 -13.60 -35.02 -7.90
C ASN A 49 -14.39 -35.92 -8.86
N ARG A 50 -15.70 -35.72 -8.98
CA ARG A 50 -16.55 -36.48 -9.92
C ARG A 50 -16.09 -36.33 -11.37
N LEU A 51 -15.78 -35.12 -11.81
CA LEU A 51 -15.30 -34.84 -13.17
C LEU A 51 -13.90 -35.42 -13.40
N LEU A 52 -13.04 -35.38 -12.39
CA LEU A 52 -11.69 -35.96 -12.44
C LEU A 52 -11.75 -37.49 -12.53
N GLU A 53 -12.62 -38.13 -11.75
CA GLU A 53 -12.87 -39.57 -11.78
C GLU A 53 -13.50 -40.02 -13.11
N ALA A 54 -14.37 -39.20 -13.70
CA ALA A 54 -14.96 -39.43 -15.01
C ALA A 54 -13.97 -39.23 -16.17
N GLY A 55 -12.80 -38.63 -15.92
CA GLY A 55 -11.81 -38.28 -16.95
C GLY A 55 -12.19 -37.06 -17.80
N ASP A 56 -13.24 -36.33 -17.41
CA ASP A 56 -13.73 -35.13 -18.10
C ASP A 56 -12.79 -33.92 -17.91
N ILE A 57 -11.99 -33.94 -16.84
CA ILE A 57 -10.97 -32.93 -16.54
C ILE A 57 -9.69 -33.58 -16.05
N THR A 58 -8.58 -32.87 -16.18
CA THR A 58 -7.24 -33.27 -15.73
C THR A 58 -6.89 -32.71 -14.35
N PRO A 59 -5.94 -33.34 -13.63
CA PRO A 59 -5.41 -32.78 -12.38
C PRO A 59 -4.86 -31.35 -12.53
N GLN A 60 -4.28 -31.03 -13.69
CA GLN A 60 -3.77 -29.70 -14.01
C GLN A 60 -4.90 -28.67 -14.09
N GLU A 61 -6.05 -29.02 -14.70
CA GLU A 61 -7.22 -28.14 -14.77
C GLU A 61 -7.85 -27.91 -13.39
N VAL A 62 -7.87 -28.92 -12.52
CA VAL A 62 -8.30 -28.78 -11.12
C VAL A 62 -7.38 -27.80 -10.38
N HIS A 63 -6.07 -27.92 -10.57
CA HIS A 63 -5.10 -27.03 -9.94
C HIS A 63 -5.23 -25.57 -10.43
N LEU A 64 -5.41 -25.36 -11.73
CA LEU A 64 -5.65 -24.04 -12.31
C LEU A 64 -6.95 -23.43 -11.79
N PHE A 65 -8.02 -24.23 -11.67
CA PHE A 65 -9.28 -23.78 -11.09
C PHE A 65 -9.11 -23.31 -9.63
N GLN A 66 -8.40 -24.08 -8.81
CA GLN A 66 -8.13 -23.73 -7.42
C GLN A 66 -7.34 -22.42 -7.30
N GLN A 67 -6.32 -22.21 -8.14
CA GLN A 67 -5.57 -20.96 -8.17
C GLN A 67 -6.45 -19.76 -8.59
N ALA A 68 -7.26 -19.93 -9.64
CA ALA A 68 -8.15 -18.87 -10.10
C ALA A 68 -9.19 -18.49 -9.04
N ALA A 69 -9.80 -19.49 -8.38
CA ALA A 69 -10.76 -19.26 -7.30
C ALA A 69 -10.13 -18.52 -6.11
N PHE A 70 -8.89 -18.87 -5.76
CA PHE A 70 -8.13 -18.13 -4.75
C PHE A 70 -7.91 -16.67 -5.14
N LEU A 71 -7.45 -16.41 -6.38
CA LEU A 71 -7.19 -15.05 -6.85
C LEU A 71 -8.46 -14.20 -6.87
N VAL A 72 -9.57 -14.73 -7.37
CA VAL A 72 -10.87 -14.04 -7.35
C VAL A 72 -11.24 -13.65 -5.92
N ARG A 73 -11.15 -14.58 -4.97
CA ARG A 73 -11.50 -14.32 -3.56
C ARG A 73 -10.53 -13.37 -2.87
N ALA A 74 -9.24 -13.44 -3.19
CA ALA A 74 -8.26 -12.50 -2.70
C ALA A 74 -8.58 -11.08 -3.21
N VAL A 75 -8.93 -10.95 -4.49
CA VAL A 75 -9.34 -9.67 -5.09
C VAL A 75 -10.65 -9.15 -4.49
N GLU A 76 -11.66 -10.00 -4.27
CA GLU A 76 -12.91 -9.62 -3.60
C GLU A 76 -12.67 -9.15 -2.16
N TYR A 77 -11.84 -9.87 -1.41
CA TYR A 77 -11.44 -9.46 -0.06
C TYR A 77 -10.70 -8.12 -0.09
N TRP A 78 -9.76 -7.96 -1.03
CA TRP A 78 -9.05 -6.71 -1.24
C TRP A 78 -10.01 -5.57 -1.55
N ILE A 79 -10.92 -5.71 -2.51
CA ILE A 79 -11.92 -4.70 -2.86
C ILE A 79 -12.83 -4.34 -1.67
N LYS A 80 -13.17 -5.32 -0.82
CA LYS A 80 -14.00 -5.10 0.37
C LYS A 80 -13.24 -4.42 1.52
N LYS A 81 -11.93 -4.66 1.63
CA LYS A 81 -11.08 -4.16 2.72
C LYS A 81 -10.35 -2.89 2.40
N LEU A 82 -9.91 -2.73 1.16
CA LEU A 82 -9.48 -1.47 0.61
C LEU A 82 -10.72 -0.61 0.52
N SER A 83 -10.71 0.52 1.21
CA SER A 83 -11.71 1.57 1.06
C SER A 83 -11.55 2.23 -0.32
N LEU A 84 -11.74 1.47 -1.41
CA LEU A 84 -11.61 1.97 -2.79
C LEU A 84 -12.59 3.10 -3.12
N LYS A 85 -13.61 3.30 -2.26
CA LYS A 85 -14.57 4.41 -2.31
C LYS A 85 -14.16 5.61 -1.44
N GLU A 86 -12.97 5.59 -0.86
CA GLU A 86 -12.49 6.68 -0.02
C GLU A 86 -12.19 7.90 -0.89
N ALA A 87 -12.68 9.07 -0.44
CA ALA A 87 -12.46 10.34 -1.11
C ALA A 87 -10.96 10.61 -1.37
N LEU A 88 -10.07 10.11 -0.51
CA LEU A 88 -8.62 10.19 -0.70
C LEU A 88 -8.14 9.58 -2.01
N LEU A 89 -8.56 8.34 -2.31
CA LEU A 89 -8.13 7.64 -3.53
C LEU A 89 -8.77 8.24 -4.78
N LYS A 90 -10.03 8.69 -4.66
CA LYS A 90 -10.72 9.39 -5.74
C LYS A 90 -9.98 10.69 -6.12
N HIS A 91 -9.71 11.53 -5.12
CA HIS A 91 -9.01 12.78 -5.36
C HIS A 91 -7.54 12.57 -5.72
N ALA A 92 -6.89 11.46 -5.38
CA ALA A 92 -5.50 11.19 -5.78
C ALA A 92 -5.32 10.95 -7.29
N GLN A 93 -6.41 10.79 -8.07
CA GLN A 93 -6.36 10.49 -9.50
C GLN A 93 -5.61 11.54 -10.33
N PHE A 94 -5.53 12.80 -9.87
CA PHE A 94 -4.77 13.84 -10.59
C PHE A 94 -3.26 13.54 -10.70
N LEU A 95 -2.73 12.62 -9.88
CA LEU A 95 -1.36 12.14 -9.98
C LEU A 95 -1.13 11.31 -11.25
N ASP A 96 -2.17 10.65 -11.76
CA ASP A 96 -2.13 9.93 -13.01
C ASP A 96 -2.13 10.92 -14.18
N VAL A 97 -0.95 11.12 -14.75
CA VAL A 97 -0.72 12.04 -15.85
C VAL A 97 -1.55 11.67 -17.09
N GLN A 98 -1.92 10.40 -17.26
CA GLN A 98 -2.77 9.95 -18.38
C GLN A 98 -4.22 10.41 -18.19
N GLN A 99 -4.70 10.47 -16.94
CA GLN A 99 -6.06 10.87 -16.59
C GLN A 99 -6.17 12.34 -16.19
N ARG A 100 -5.08 13.13 -16.30
CA ARG A 100 -5.05 14.54 -15.85
C ARG A 100 -6.18 15.41 -16.40
N THR A 101 -6.68 15.14 -17.60
CA THR A 101 -7.78 15.89 -18.24
C THR A 101 -9.15 15.58 -17.67
N GLU A 102 -9.28 14.48 -16.92
CA GLU A 102 -10.52 14.04 -16.27
C GLU A 102 -10.64 14.56 -14.83
N CYS A 103 -9.53 15.06 -14.27
CA CYS A 103 -9.46 15.61 -12.91
C CYS A 103 -9.69 17.12 -12.91
N GLY A 104 -10.14 17.66 -11.79
CA GLY A 104 -10.22 19.10 -11.58
C GLY A 104 -9.26 19.59 -10.50
N VAL A 105 -9.11 20.91 -10.40
CA VAL A 105 -8.25 21.54 -9.39
C VAL A 105 -8.67 21.15 -7.96
N GLU A 106 -9.95 20.86 -7.75
CA GLU A 106 -10.52 20.37 -6.50
C GLU A 106 -9.89 19.05 -6.03
N ASP A 107 -9.41 18.21 -6.95
CA ASP A 107 -8.73 16.97 -6.60
C ASP A 107 -7.39 17.22 -5.90
N ALA A 108 -6.65 18.24 -6.36
CA ALA A 108 -5.44 18.68 -5.67
C ALA A 108 -5.76 19.45 -4.39
N LEU A 109 -6.76 20.34 -4.41
CA LEU A 109 -7.14 21.16 -3.26
C LEU A 109 -7.73 20.35 -2.10
N TYR A 110 -8.32 19.19 -2.37
CA TYR A 110 -8.76 18.24 -1.36
C TYR A 110 -7.65 17.92 -0.35
N PHE A 111 -6.41 17.73 -0.82
CA PHE A 111 -5.28 17.42 0.03
C PHE A 111 -4.77 18.63 0.82
N VAL A 112 -4.91 19.84 0.27
CA VAL A 112 -4.59 21.08 0.98
C VAL A 112 -5.53 21.26 2.17
N ASP A 113 -6.83 21.03 1.95
CA ASP A 113 -7.83 21.12 3.02
C ASP A 113 -7.69 19.99 4.05
N ARG A 114 -7.41 18.76 3.60
CA ARG A 114 -7.26 17.60 4.49
C ARG A 114 -5.96 17.61 5.30
N PHE A 115 -4.88 18.17 4.77
CA PHE A 115 -3.53 18.12 5.36
C PHE A 115 -2.92 19.51 5.56
N GLN A 116 -3.67 20.45 6.15
CA GLN A 116 -3.26 21.86 6.35
C GLN A 116 -1.92 22.03 7.09
N GLU A 117 -1.59 21.13 8.02
CA GLU A 117 -0.32 21.18 8.75
C GLU A 117 0.89 20.83 7.87
N LEU A 118 0.71 19.92 6.90
CA LEU A 118 1.76 19.47 5.98
C LEU A 118 1.81 20.35 4.71
N LEU A 119 0.68 20.95 4.35
CA LEU A 119 0.52 21.89 3.25
C LEU A 119 -0.03 23.23 3.79
N PRO A 120 0.79 24.02 4.50
CA PRO A 120 0.38 25.28 5.14
C PRO A 120 0.24 26.40 4.12
N PHE A 121 -0.63 26.18 3.16
CA PHE A 121 -0.98 27.11 2.10
C PHE A 121 -2.13 28.00 2.58
N SER A 122 -2.01 29.30 2.34
CA SER A 122 -3.08 30.26 2.63
C SER A 122 -4.19 30.14 1.59
N GLY A 123 -5.09 29.18 1.77
CA GLY A 123 -6.25 28.92 0.91
C GLY A 123 -5.91 28.55 -0.55
N PRO A 124 -6.94 28.35 -1.40
CA PRO A 124 -6.76 28.25 -2.84
C PRO A 124 -6.27 29.59 -3.39
N GLU A 125 -5.12 29.58 -4.07
CA GLU A 125 -4.69 30.76 -4.83
C GLU A 125 -5.42 30.73 -6.18
N GLU A 126 -5.92 31.86 -6.71
CA GLU A 126 -6.48 31.86 -8.09
C GLU A 126 -5.45 31.35 -9.10
N GLN A 127 -4.15 31.50 -8.80
CA GLN A 127 -3.06 30.89 -9.55
C GLN A 127 -3.07 29.36 -9.54
N ASP A 128 -3.60 28.69 -8.51
CA ASP A 128 -3.66 27.22 -8.46
C ASP A 128 -4.56 26.68 -9.58
N LYS A 129 -5.67 27.36 -9.89
CA LYS A 129 -6.55 27.01 -11.01
C LYS A 129 -5.83 27.14 -12.34
N ASP A 130 -5.16 28.29 -12.54
CA ASP A 130 -4.40 28.55 -13.76
C ASP A 130 -3.27 27.53 -13.94
N LYS A 131 -2.54 27.20 -12.86
CA LYS A 131 -1.47 26.20 -12.89
C LYS A 131 -1.98 24.79 -13.10
N PHE A 132 -3.11 24.43 -12.52
CA PHE A 132 -3.71 23.13 -12.75
C PHE A 132 -4.17 23.00 -14.20
N LEU A 133 -4.87 24.01 -14.74
CA LEU A 133 -5.26 24.05 -16.15
C LEU A 133 -4.04 23.98 -17.08
N GLU A 134 -2.97 24.70 -16.73
CA GLU A 134 -1.71 24.65 -17.46
C GLU A 134 -1.16 23.21 -17.51
N PHE A 135 -1.13 22.51 -16.37
CA PHE A 135 -0.73 21.11 -16.26
C PHE A 135 -1.59 20.18 -17.15
N GLN A 136 -2.91 20.36 -17.16
CA GLN A 136 -3.81 19.56 -18.00
C GLN A 136 -3.50 19.73 -19.49
N LEU A 137 -3.21 20.96 -19.90
CA LEU A 137 -2.93 21.34 -21.29
C LEU A 137 -1.48 21.08 -21.72
N MET A 138 -0.59 20.68 -20.80
CA MET A 138 0.79 20.36 -21.16
C MET A 138 0.83 19.21 -22.17
N ASP A 139 1.65 19.38 -23.20
CA ASP A 139 2.02 18.30 -24.10
C ASP A 139 3.09 17.44 -23.41
N ILE A 140 2.64 16.31 -22.87
CA ILE A 140 3.48 15.38 -22.11
C ILE A 140 3.64 14.11 -22.94
N PRO A 141 4.84 13.81 -23.45
CA PRO A 141 5.07 12.61 -24.24
C PRO A 141 4.88 11.37 -23.36
N MET A 142 3.86 10.58 -23.68
CA MET A 142 3.59 9.32 -22.99
C MET A 142 4.44 8.19 -23.58
N PRO A 143 5.03 7.33 -22.74
CA PRO A 143 5.72 6.15 -23.22
C PRO A 143 4.74 5.19 -23.89
N GLN A 144 5.23 4.42 -24.87
CA GLN A 144 4.44 3.39 -25.55
C GLN A 144 3.96 2.29 -24.60
N ASP A 145 4.76 2.00 -23.57
CA ASP A 145 4.40 1.09 -22.48
C ASP A 145 4.06 1.90 -21.22
N PRO A 146 2.79 1.95 -20.81
CA PRO A 146 2.35 2.64 -19.60
C PRO A 146 3.07 2.22 -18.33
N THR A 147 3.58 0.98 -18.25
CA THR A 147 4.27 0.46 -17.06
C THR A 147 5.67 1.07 -16.88
N THR A 148 6.20 1.70 -17.92
CA THR A 148 7.51 2.37 -17.87
C THR A 148 7.43 3.83 -17.41
N PHE A 149 6.22 4.37 -17.24
CA PHE A 149 6.03 5.72 -16.77
C PHE A 149 6.32 5.83 -15.27
N ASN A 150 7.35 6.59 -14.91
CA ASN A 150 7.68 6.85 -13.51
C ASN A 150 6.99 8.14 -13.04
N VAL A 151 5.90 7.98 -12.30
CA VAL A 151 5.11 9.09 -11.74
C VAL A 151 5.93 9.94 -10.77
N GLU A 152 6.84 9.34 -9.99
CA GLU A 152 7.69 10.06 -9.04
C GLU A 152 8.70 10.96 -9.77
N GLU A 153 9.34 10.44 -10.81
CA GLU A 153 10.30 11.19 -11.63
C GLU A 153 9.60 12.34 -12.39
N PHE A 154 8.39 12.10 -12.87
CA PHE A 154 7.57 13.13 -13.50
C PHE A 154 7.30 14.29 -12.52
N TRP A 155 6.74 14.01 -11.34
CA TRP A 155 6.42 15.05 -10.36
C TRP A 155 7.68 15.72 -9.77
N GLY A 156 8.79 14.97 -9.66
CA GLY A 156 10.10 15.51 -9.34
C GLY A 156 10.61 16.51 -10.38
N SER A 157 10.47 16.18 -11.67
CA SER A 157 10.79 17.09 -12.78
C SER A 157 9.89 18.32 -12.78
N MET A 158 8.59 18.12 -12.54
CA MET A 158 7.58 19.17 -12.45
C MET A 158 7.93 20.22 -11.39
N SER A 159 8.42 19.77 -10.24
CA SER A 159 8.85 20.63 -9.13
C SER A 159 10.03 21.55 -9.49
N SER A 160 10.88 21.07 -10.42
CA SER A 160 12.11 21.74 -10.85
C SER A 160 11.89 22.77 -11.96
N ILE A 161 10.72 22.79 -12.60
CA ILE A 161 10.40 23.74 -13.67
C ILE A 161 10.29 25.15 -13.08
N LYS A 162 11.07 26.08 -13.62
CA LYS A 162 11.07 27.49 -13.23
C LYS A 162 10.36 28.36 -14.27
N CYS A 163 9.66 29.38 -13.80
CA CYS A 163 9.14 30.45 -14.65
C CYS A 163 10.33 31.24 -15.25
N LYS A 164 10.38 31.36 -16.58
CA LYS A 164 11.49 32.04 -17.27
C LYS A 164 11.63 33.51 -16.89
N VAL A 165 10.54 34.15 -16.46
CA VAL A 165 10.51 35.58 -16.14
C VAL A 165 10.83 35.84 -14.66
N SER A 166 10.21 35.10 -13.73
CA SER A 166 10.37 35.33 -12.29
C SER A 166 11.44 34.47 -11.63
N GLY A 167 11.92 33.40 -12.30
CA GLY A 167 12.85 32.41 -11.73
C GLY A 167 12.24 31.52 -10.63
N LEU A 168 10.98 31.77 -10.24
CA LEU A 168 10.27 30.99 -9.22
C LEU A 168 9.77 29.65 -9.79
N SER A 169 9.55 28.67 -8.91
CA SER A 169 9.01 27.37 -9.31
C SER A 169 7.62 27.55 -9.92
N ARG A 170 7.45 27.08 -11.17
CA ARG A 170 6.23 27.28 -11.97
C ARG A 170 5.07 26.46 -11.44
N PHE A 171 5.36 25.27 -10.92
CA PHE A 171 4.37 24.31 -10.39
C PHE A 171 4.64 23.97 -8.92
N GLY A 172 5.36 24.82 -8.19
CA GLY A 172 5.89 24.49 -6.86
C GLY A 172 4.82 24.09 -5.83
N ARG A 173 3.64 24.71 -5.85
CA ARG A 173 2.51 24.29 -5.00
C ARG A 173 1.96 22.93 -5.45
N LEU A 174 1.59 22.79 -6.71
CA LEU A 174 1.03 21.54 -7.25
C LEU A 174 1.97 20.35 -7.06
N SER A 175 3.28 20.52 -7.30
CA SER A 175 4.27 19.48 -7.08
C SER A 175 4.43 19.11 -5.61
N LYS A 176 4.33 20.07 -4.67
CA LYS A 176 4.33 19.76 -3.23
C LYS A 176 3.10 18.96 -2.82
N ILE A 177 1.93 19.28 -3.37
CA ILE A 177 0.71 18.49 -3.15
C ILE A 177 0.96 17.07 -3.67
N ALA A 178 1.42 16.93 -4.91
CA ALA A 178 1.70 15.62 -5.50
C ALA A 178 2.72 14.79 -4.70
N SER A 179 3.81 15.40 -4.26
CA SER A 179 4.81 14.75 -3.41
C SER A 179 4.20 14.25 -2.10
N LEU A 180 3.33 15.03 -1.45
CA LEU A 180 2.64 14.56 -0.24
C LEU A 180 1.79 13.32 -0.55
N VAL A 181 0.99 13.36 -1.61
CA VAL A 181 0.09 12.26 -1.96
C VAL A 181 0.86 10.98 -2.28
N LEU A 182 1.98 11.08 -2.99
CA LEU A 182 2.85 9.95 -3.35
C LEU A 182 3.52 9.27 -2.15
N VAL A 183 3.70 9.99 -1.04
CA VAL A 183 4.27 9.42 0.21
C VAL A 183 3.21 9.01 1.23
N LEU A 184 1.92 9.16 0.91
CA LEU A 184 0.87 8.68 1.79
C LEU A 184 0.93 7.14 1.84
N PRO A 185 0.95 6.53 3.04
CA PRO A 185 0.91 5.09 3.15
C PRO A 185 -0.43 4.57 2.63
N HIS A 186 -0.43 4.00 1.42
CA HIS A 186 -1.64 3.48 0.77
C HIS A 186 -2.12 2.14 1.34
N SER A 187 -1.35 1.53 2.26
CA SER A 187 -1.74 0.30 2.95
C SER A 187 -1.35 0.35 4.42
N ASN A 188 -2.16 -0.32 5.24
CA ASN A 188 -1.84 -0.52 6.65
C ASN A 188 -0.73 -1.57 6.85
N ALA A 189 -0.20 -2.20 5.80
CA ALA A 189 0.76 -3.30 5.93
C ALA A 189 2.04 -2.88 6.66
N ASP A 190 2.53 -1.66 6.40
CA ASP A 190 3.71 -1.13 7.09
C ASP A 190 3.41 -0.88 8.57
N ALA A 191 2.26 -0.27 8.87
CA ALA A 191 1.80 -0.09 10.25
C ALA A 191 1.59 -1.43 10.98
N GLU A 192 0.98 -2.43 10.32
CA GLU A 192 0.79 -3.78 10.85
C GLU A 192 2.13 -4.50 11.09
N ARG A 193 3.12 -4.30 10.23
CA ARG A 193 4.49 -4.78 10.43
C ARG A 193 5.12 -4.15 11.68
N VAL A 194 4.95 -2.84 11.87
CA VAL A 194 5.40 -2.14 13.09
C VAL A 194 4.67 -2.70 14.32
N PHE A 195 3.34 -2.84 14.26
CA PHE A 195 2.54 -3.37 15.37
C PHE A 195 2.86 -4.82 15.70
N SER A 196 3.17 -5.65 14.70
CA SER A 196 3.65 -7.02 14.91
C SER A 196 4.99 -7.03 15.66
N MET A 197 5.92 -6.16 15.28
CA MET A 197 7.19 -6.00 16.01
C MET A 197 6.98 -5.50 17.44
N VAL A 198 6.09 -4.52 17.64
CA VAL A 198 5.70 -4.06 18.98
C VAL A 198 5.09 -5.22 19.78
N GLY A 199 4.21 -6.00 19.17
CA GLY A 199 3.62 -7.22 19.72
C GLY A 199 4.70 -8.16 20.24
N LEU A 200 5.63 -8.59 19.38
CA LEU A 200 6.73 -9.51 19.75
C LEU A 200 7.61 -8.99 20.89
N ASN A 201 7.85 -7.68 20.96
CA ASN A 201 8.62 -7.08 22.06
C ASN A 201 7.79 -6.90 23.35
N LYS A 202 6.45 -6.85 23.22
CA LYS A 202 5.51 -6.75 24.33
C LYS A 202 5.10 -8.13 24.88
N ASN A 203 5.10 -9.19 24.05
CA ASN A 203 4.63 -10.51 24.45
C ASN A 203 5.51 -11.68 23.99
N LYS A 204 5.77 -12.56 24.97
CA LYS A 204 6.19 -13.98 24.89
C LYS A 204 7.55 -14.39 24.29
N THR A 205 8.40 -13.51 23.78
CA THR A 205 9.76 -13.94 23.31
C THR A 205 10.96 -13.12 23.81
N ARG A 206 10.76 -11.92 24.37
CA ARG A 206 11.80 -11.15 25.08
C ARG A 206 11.22 -10.50 26.33
N ASN A 207 12.10 -10.14 27.27
CA ASN A 207 11.77 -9.39 28.50
C ASN A 207 10.77 -8.29 28.17
N SER A 208 9.51 -8.48 28.58
CA SER A 208 8.38 -7.61 28.27
C SER A 208 8.75 -6.14 28.51
N LEU A 209 9.01 -5.41 27.44
CA LEU A 209 9.44 -4.01 27.55
C LEU A 209 8.23 -3.13 27.87
N ALA A 210 8.39 -2.22 28.81
CA ALA A 210 7.39 -1.20 29.10
C ALA A 210 7.16 -0.33 27.85
N LEU A 211 5.89 -0.04 27.56
CA LEU A 211 5.48 0.80 26.43
C LEU A 211 6.03 2.22 26.61
N ASP A 212 5.89 2.74 27.83
CA ASP A 212 6.46 4.00 28.28
C ASP A 212 7.89 3.77 28.76
N GLY A 213 8.86 4.31 28.03
CA GLY A 213 10.28 4.12 28.29
C GLY A 213 10.98 3.43 27.13
N THR A 214 11.48 2.21 27.32
CA THR A 214 12.50 1.60 26.46
C THR A 214 11.98 1.12 25.10
N LEU A 215 10.71 0.73 24.98
CA LEU A 215 10.18 0.15 23.76
C LEU A 215 10.13 1.15 22.60
N SER A 216 9.67 2.38 22.86
CA SER A 216 9.54 3.42 21.84
C SER A 216 10.90 3.79 21.19
N PRO A 217 11.98 4.12 21.93
CA PRO A 217 13.30 4.35 21.37
C PRO A 217 13.89 3.16 20.60
N ILE A 218 13.71 1.92 21.11
CA ILE A 218 14.18 0.71 20.41
C ILE A 218 13.46 0.55 19.06
N MET A 219 12.15 0.77 19.04
CA MET A 219 11.37 0.71 17.81
C MET A 219 11.81 1.80 16.82
N THR A 220 12.04 3.03 17.27
CA THR A 220 12.57 4.11 16.41
C THR A 220 13.89 3.73 15.75
N VAL A 221 14.86 3.21 16.53
CA VAL A 221 16.15 2.76 15.97
C VAL A 221 15.96 1.60 15.00
N LYS A 222 15.09 0.63 15.33
CA LYS A 222 14.84 -0.54 14.49
C LYS A 222 14.17 -0.17 13.17
N MET A 223 13.21 0.76 13.20
CA MET A 223 12.54 1.27 12.01
C MET A 223 13.51 2.03 11.11
N ALA A 224 14.35 2.89 11.70
CA ALA A 224 15.39 3.60 10.95
C ALA A 224 16.39 2.64 10.25
N GLY A 225 16.67 1.48 10.85
CA GLY A 225 17.52 0.45 10.26
C GLY A 225 16.85 -0.40 9.18
N MET A 226 15.52 -0.37 9.04
CA MET A 226 14.79 -1.14 8.02
C MET A 226 14.82 -0.49 6.64
N GLU A 227 15.03 0.83 6.57
CA GLU A 227 15.08 1.60 5.32
C GLU A 227 16.46 2.25 5.13
N PRO A 228 17.54 1.46 4.96
CA PRO A 228 18.90 2.00 4.93
C PRO A 228 19.19 2.93 3.73
N GLN A 229 18.28 2.98 2.75
CA GLN A 229 18.45 3.71 1.49
C GLN A 229 17.67 5.04 1.44
N CYS A 230 16.68 5.25 2.31
CA CYS A 230 15.83 6.46 2.28
C CYS A 230 16.41 7.59 3.13
N PHE A 231 16.92 7.27 4.33
CA PHE A 231 17.61 8.22 5.20
C PHE A 231 18.52 7.48 6.19
N LYS A 232 19.83 7.69 6.12
CA LYS A 232 20.76 7.14 7.11
C LYS A 232 20.65 7.95 8.40
N TRP A 233 19.74 7.53 9.29
CA TRP A 233 19.61 8.17 10.59
C TRP A 233 20.85 7.88 11.44
N GLU A 234 21.56 8.93 11.81
CA GLU A 234 22.66 8.87 12.76
C GLU A 234 22.19 9.48 14.10
N PRO A 235 22.30 8.75 15.22
CA PRO A 235 21.92 9.29 16.52
C PRO A 235 22.73 10.56 16.83
N PRO A 236 22.11 11.63 17.36
CA PRO A 236 22.84 12.84 17.73
C PRO A 236 23.97 12.56 18.73
N THR A 237 25.12 13.24 18.58
CA THR A 237 26.28 13.11 19.46
C THR A 237 25.96 13.18 20.97
N PRO A 238 25.02 14.03 21.45
CA PRO A 238 24.61 14.04 22.85
C PRO A 238 24.00 12.71 23.32
N VAL A 239 23.20 12.05 22.46
CA VAL A 239 22.56 10.76 22.75
C VAL A 239 23.59 9.65 22.81
N LEU A 240 24.59 9.66 21.91
CA LEU A 240 25.71 8.71 21.93
C LEU A 240 26.57 8.86 23.19
N LYS A 241 26.80 10.10 23.64
CA LYS A 241 27.55 10.38 24.86
C LYS A 241 26.79 9.98 26.12
N ALA A 242 25.47 10.12 26.15
CA ALA A 242 24.63 9.76 27.30
C ALA A 242 24.39 8.24 27.43
N SER A 243 24.35 7.53 26.30
CA SER A 243 24.12 6.08 26.28
C SER A 243 25.30 5.27 26.84
N LYS A 244 26.54 5.71 26.62
CA LYS A 244 27.74 5.00 27.11
C LYS A 244 27.82 4.93 28.67
N PRO A 245 27.60 6.02 29.43
CA PRO A 245 27.46 5.97 30.88
C PRO A 245 26.27 5.13 31.35
N ALA A 246 25.10 5.26 30.71
CA ALA A 246 23.89 4.52 31.10
C ALA A 246 24.09 2.99 31.00
N THR A 247 24.72 2.52 29.90
CA THR A 247 25.06 1.10 29.72
C THR A 247 26.07 0.62 30.76
N ASN A 248 27.09 1.43 31.06
CA ASN A 248 28.07 1.09 32.09
C ASN A 248 27.47 1.03 33.50
N THR A 249 26.50 1.89 33.81
CA THR A 249 25.79 1.88 35.09
C THR A 249 24.92 0.62 35.21
N TYR A 250 24.15 0.28 34.18
CA TYR A 250 23.32 -0.93 34.17
C TYR A 250 24.16 -2.20 34.37
N ASN A 251 25.25 -2.37 33.60
CA ASN A 251 26.14 -3.54 33.70
C ASN A 251 26.89 -3.65 35.04
N LYS A 252 26.94 -2.57 35.82
CA LYS A 252 27.51 -2.60 37.18
C LYS A 252 26.46 -2.92 38.24
N GLN A 253 25.18 -2.75 37.94
CA GLN A 253 24.06 -2.90 38.87
C GLN A 253 23.32 -4.24 38.71
N HIS A 254 23.51 -4.92 37.58
CA HIS A 254 22.94 -6.23 37.25
C HIS A 254 24.01 -7.14 36.66
#